data_AF-F1LCV6-F1
#
_entry.id   AF-F1LCV6-F1
#
_cell.length_a   1.000
_cell.length_b   1.000
_cell.length_c   1.000
_cell.angle_alpha   90.00
_cell.angle_beta   90.00
_cell.angle_gamma   90.00
#
_symmetry.space_group_name_H-M   'P 1'
#
loop_
_entity.id
_entity.type
_entity.pdbx_description
1 polymer ?
#
loop_
_entity_poly.entity_id
_entity_poly.type
_entity_poly.pdbx_seq_one_letter_code
_entity_poly.pdbx_strand_id
1 'polypeptide(L)'
;MIALLLAVAALISSIYGKAYYGVKLGSLRNDLYQFGGEVWLANETALLVTNWSQRPSAGSGGLYFYFLTDKAGTKADQLCKVITAPGGDYCKPIEAHLISESNGDIIAVVIPGGYKKWKSFAVVANDDKSQLSAVNLNKDAPRPYCCISDENDARRGLVGFFYDVSSDPITVLDSKTFLIPNFRFQGSIPPDGWIFSGKGDIDKATGKTAYVIGRDTAERHCPLREDYDGHKELIVRLANGQTIYDVNYISVFCYEFAVDFGHVLFDMRASKIAVPAYIPPVQQHGNIVHAQALC
;
A
#
# COMPACT_ATOMS: atom_id res chain seq x y z
N MET A 1 54.56 -3.33 -14.13
CA MET A 1 53.25 -3.25 -14.79
C MET A 1 52.23 -3.96 -13.90
N ILE A 2 51.56 -3.23 -13.02
CA ILE A 2 50.49 -3.76 -12.16
C ILE A 2 49.20 -3.20 -12.74
N ALA A 3 48.33 -4.09 -13.24
CA ALA A 3 47.02 -3.73 -13.75
C ALA A 3 46.08 -3.45 -12.58
N LEU A 4 45.58 -2.23 -12.51
CA LEU A 4 44.59 -1.76 -11.56
C LEU A 4 43.20 -2.17 -12.07
N LEU A 5 42.62 -3.23 -11.50
CA LEU A 5 41.21 -3.56 -11.72
C LEU A 5 40.35 -2.60 -10.88
N LEU A 6 39.76 -1.60 -11.54
CA LEU A 6 38.67 -0.79 -10.99
C LEU A 6 37.38 -1.61 -11.06
N ALA A 7 36.94 -2.14 -9.93
CA ALA A 7 35.61 -2.71 -9.77
C ALA A 7 34.58 -1.56 -9.75
N VAL A 8 33.91 -1.35 -10.87
CA VAL A 8 32.72 -0.49 -10.93
C VAL A 8 31.58 -1.26 -10.29
N ALA A 9 31.33 -1.01 -9.01
CA ALA A 9 30.09 -1.42 -8.36
C ALA A 9 28.94 -0.59 -8.95
N ALA A 10 28.28 -1.14 -9.98
CA ALA A 10 27.02 -0.60 -10.45
C ALA A 10 26.01 -0.72 -9.30
N LEU A 11 25.68 0.42 -8.69
CA LEU A 11 24.49 0.54 -7.85
C LEU A 11 23.29 0.26 -8.75
N ILE A 12 22.77 -0.96 -8.68
CA ILE A 12 21.43 -1.26 -9.18
C ILE A 12 20.50 -0.44 -8.29
N SER A 13 20.16 0.77 -8.74
CA SER A 13 19.00 1.49 -8.21
C SER A 13 17.80 0.58 -8.47
N SER A 14 17.34 -0.05 -7.40
CA SER A 14 16.14 -0.85 -7.34
C SER A 14 15.03 -0.22 -8.20
N ILE A 15 14.56 -0.93 -9.21
CA ILE A 15 13.46 -0.55 -10.11
C ILE A 15 12.10 -0.58 -9.36
N TYR A 16 12.13 -0.71 -8.04
CA TYR A 16 10.97 -0.70 -7.16
C TYR A 16 10.82 0.68 -6.53
N GLY A 17 9.62 1.24 -6.64
CA GLY A 17 9.21 2.47 -5.95
C GLY A 17 9.45 2.35 -4.45
N LYS A 18 9.67 3.50 -3.80
CA LYS A 18 10.04 3.52 -2.39
C LYS A 18 8.85 3.02 -1.56
N ALA A 19 9.07 2.01 -0.73
CA ALA A 19 8.01 1.51 0.15
C ALA A 19 7.48 2.64 1.06
N TYR A 20 6.16 2.72 1.19
CA TYR A 20 5.46 3.70 2.01
C TYR A 20 4.59 2.99 3.05
N TYR A 21 4.76 3.36 4.32
CA TYR A 21 4.15 2.69 5.46
C TYR A 21 3.24 3.61 6.30
N GLY A 22 3.04 4.85 5.85
CA GLY A 22 2.25 5.86 6.56
C GLY A 22 3.10 6.78 7.43
N VAL A 23 2.53 7.26 8.54
CA VAL A 23 3.18 8.25 9.41
C VAL A 23 4.03 7.55 10.46
N LYS A 24 5.36 7.76 10.44
CA LYS A 24 6.27 7.14 11.41
C LYS A 24 5.97 7.58 12.83
N LEU A 25 5.74 6.66 13.76
CA LEU A 25 5.48 6.94 15.18
C LEU A 25 6.75 6.84 16.03
N GLY A 26 7.63 5.88 15.73
CA GLY A 26 8.88 5.67 16.46
C GLY A 26 9.45 4.28 16.22
N SER A 27 10.42 3.88 17.05
CA SER A 27 11.04 2.56 17.01
C SER A 27 10.76 1.80 18.31
N LEU A 28 10.48 0.50 18.19
CA LEU A 28 10.47 -0.43 19.32
C LEU A 28 11.83 -1.13 19.36
N ARG A 29 12.50 -1.13 20.51
CA ARG A 29 13.81 -1.78 20.64
C ARG A 29 14.09 -2.18 22.08
N ASN A 30 14.66 -3.37 22.25
CA ASN A 30 15.23 -3.80 23.53
C ASN A 30 16.40 -4.75 23.26
N ASP A 31 17.61 -4.36 23.66
CA ASP A 31 18.81 -5.14 23.38
C ASP A 31 18.91 -6.40 24.27
N LEU A 32 18.37 -6.38 25.49
CA LEU A 32 18.34 -7.54 26.39
C LEU A 32 17.46 -8.66 25.83
N TYR A 33 16.28 -8.29 25.31
CA TYR A 33 15.34 -9.21 24.68
C TYR A 33 15.59 -9.39 23.17
N GLN A 34 16.61 -8.72 22.62
CA GLN A 34 17.09 -8.84 21.24
C GLN A 34 15.98 -8.68 20.18
N PHE A 35 15.12 -7.68 20.36
CA PHE A 35 14.12 -7.31 19.36
C PHE A 35 14.26 -5.85 18.91
N GLY A 36 13.76 -5.59 17.70
CA GLY A 36 13.74 -4.26 17.10
C GLY A 36 12.68 -4.16 15.99
N GLY A 37 12.17 -2.95 15.76
CA GLY A 37 11.28 -2.65 14.64
C GLY A 37 10.85 -1.18 14.61
N GLU A 38 10.31 -0.74 13.49
CA GLU A 38 9.82 0.62 13.28
C GLU A 38 8.30 0.62 13.21
N VAL A 39 7.65 1.51 13.97
CA VAL A 39 6.20 1.60 14.05
C VAL A 39 5.69 2.76 13.20
N TRP A 40 4.72 2.46 12.35
CA TRP A 40 4.07 3.39 11.45
C TRP A 40 2.56 3.36 11.66
N LEU A 41 1.96 4.54 11.67
CA LEU A 41 0.51 4.72 11.64
C LEU A 41 0.05 4.64 10.19
N ALA A 42 -0.50 3.48 9.82
CA ALA A 42 -0.95 3.23 8.46
C ALA A 42 -2.27 3.92 8.16
N ASN A 43 -3.21 3.90 9.11
CA ASN A 43 -4.49 4.62 9.11
C ASN A 43 -5.09 4.62 10.53
N GLU A 44 -6.36 5.04 10.70
CA GLU A 44 -7.03 5.08 12.01
C GLU A 44 -7.33 3.69 12.62
N THR A 45 -7.16 2.60 11.87
CA THR A 45 -7.54 1.23 12.28
C THR A 45 -6.35 0.27 12.38
N ALA A 46 -5.17 0.63 11.88
CA ALA A 46 -4.02 -0.26 11.88
C ALA A 46 -2.67 0.46 12.00
N LEU A 47 -1.73 -0.24 12.63
CA LEU A 47 -0.30 0.07 12.62
C LEU A 47 0.44 -0.92 11.73
N LEU A 48 1.56 -0.49 11.15
CA LEU A 48 2.56 -1.37 10.54
C LEU A 48 3.82 -1.34 11.39
N VAL A 49 4.30 -2.51 11.80
CA VAL A 49 5.62 -2.69 12.42
C VAL A 49 6.54 -3.28 11.36
N THR A 50 7.42 -2.44 10.81
CA THR A 50 8.35 -2.82 9.72
C THR A 50 9.74 -3.10 10.26
N ASN A 51 10.54 -3.85 9.50
CA ASN A 51 11.87 -4.27 9.92
C ASN A 51 11.82 -4.96 11.29
N TRP A 52 10.73 -5.67 11.59
CA TRP A 52 10.61 -6.42 12.82
C TRP A 52 11.64 -7.54 12.79
N SER A 53 12.50 -7.53 13.78
CA SER A 53 13.49 -8.57 14.00
C SER A 53 13.46 -8.97 15.45
N GLN A 54 13.46 -10.28 15.70
CA GLN A 54 13.58 -10.81 17.04
C GLN A 54 14.33 -12.13 16.97
N ARG A 55 15.20 -12.36 17.94
CA ARG A 55 15.73 -13.70 18.17
C ARG A 55 14.70 -14.54 18.92
N PRO A 56 14.71 -15.88 18.76
CA PRO A 56 13.96 -16.77 19.64
C PRO A 56 14.27 -16.39 21.08
N SER A 57 13.20 -16.04 21.81
CA SER A 57 13.25 -15.27 23.06
C SER A 57 14.36 -15.73 24.02
N ALA A 58 15.22 -14.80 24.44
CA ALA A 58 16.15 -14.97 25.57
C ALA A 58 15.42 -14.86 26.94
N GLY A 59 14.20 -15.41 27.01
CA GLY A 59 13.29 -15.39 28.16
C GLY A 59 12.07 -16.26 27.83
N SER A 60 11.69 -17.17 28.73
CA SER A 60 10.83 -18.34 28.47
C SER A 60 9.37 -18.02 28.10
N GLY A 61 8.93 -16.76 28.20
CA GLY A 61 7.52 -16.36 28.06
C GLY A 61 7.09 -15.85 26.69
N GLY A 62 7.99 -15.34 25.84
CA GLY A 62 7.71 -14.67 24.56
C GLY A 62 7.11 -13.25 24.68
N LEU A 63 6.88 -12.59 23.54
CA LEU A 63 6.53 -11.15 23.46
C LEU A 63 5.10 -10.90 22.94
N TYR A 64 4.49 -9.80 23.36
CA TYR A 64 3.19 -9.35 22.87
C TYR A 64 3.18 -7.87 22.54
N PHE A 65 2.37 -7.52 21.55
CA PHE A 65 1.99 -6.14 21.30
C PHE A 65 0.79 -5.72 22.17
N TYR A 66 0.88 -4.53 22.76
CA TYR A 66 -0.15 -3.95 23.63
C TYR A 66 -0.43 -2.50 23.25
N PHE A 67 -1.70 -2.14 23.33
CA PHE A 67 -2.14 -0.75 23.31
C PHE A 67 -2.43 -0.30 24.74
N LEU A 68 -1.87 0.85 25.14
CA LEU A 68 -1.90 1.31 26.52
C LEU A 68 -2.56 2.68 26.65
N THR A 69 -3.20 2.87 27.79
CA THR A 69 -3.66 4.15 28.35
C THR A 69 -2.92 4.38 29.67
N ASP A 70 -3.21 5.47 30.39
CA ASP A 70 -2.60 5.70 31.72
C ASP A 70 -2.98 4.64 32.76
N LYS A 71 -4.13 3.97 32.58
CA LYS A 71 -4.76 3.13 33.62
C LYS A 71 -4.93 1.68 33.21
N ALA A 72 -4.89 1.39 31.91
CA ALA A 72 -5.22 0.07 31.37
C ALA A 72 -4.46 -0.20 30.07
N GLY A 73 -4.24 -1.49 29.80
CA GLY A 73 -3.69 -1.98 28.54
C GLY A 73 -4.58 -3.06 27.92
N THR A 74 -4.57 -3.15 26.60
CA THR A 74 -5.23 -4.23 25.86
C THR A 74 -4.25 -4.83 24.87
N LYS A 75 -4.18 -6.16 24.87
CA LYS A 75 -3.34 -6.93 23.94
C LYS A 75 -3.85 -6.75 22.51
N ALA A 76 -2.95 -6.59 21.56
CA ALA A 76 -3.28 -6.71 20.14
C ALA A 76 -3.43 -8.20 19.80
N ASP A 77 -4.64 -8.61 19.45
CA ASP A 77 -4.98 -10.02 19.18
C ASP A 77 -5.17 -10.32 17.69
N GLN A 78 -5.31 -9.29 16.85
CA GLN A 78 -5.42 -9.39 15.41
C GLN A 78 -4.14 -8.89 14.74
N LEU A 79 -3.26 -9.84 14.46
CA LEU A 79 -1.97 -9.61 13.80
C LEU A 79 -1.91 -10.39 12.49
N CYS A 80 -1.23 -9.83 11.50
CA CYS A 80 -0.85 -10.58 10.32
C CYS A 80 0.52 -10.15 9.81
N LYS A 81 1.29 -11.12 9.31
CA LYS A 81 2.56 -10.90 8.64
C LYS A 81 2.30 -10.58 7.17
N VAL A 82 2.81 -9.47 6.68
CA VAL A 82 2.74 -9.10 5.28
C VAL A 82 3.72 -9.96 4.49
N ILE A 83 3.23 -10.63 3.45
CA ILE A 83 3.99 -11.47 2.53
C ILE A 83 3.89 -10.87 1.13
N THR A 84 5.03 -10.61 0.50
CA THR A 84 5.10 -10.26 -0.92
C THR A 84 5.24 -11.52 -1.74
N ALA A 85 4.34 -11.71 -2.69
CA ALA A 85 4.38 -12.83 -3.64
C ALA A 85 4.29 -12.30 -5.07
N PRO A 86 4.64 -13.11 -6.09
CA PRO A 86 4.38 -12.77 -7.49
C PRO A 86 2.91 -12.40 -7.71
N GLY A 87 2.04 -12.99 -6.91
CA GLY A 87 0.60 -12.76 -6.92
C GLY A 87 0.08 -11.47 -6.29
N GLY A 88 0.99 -10.58 -5.92
CA GLY A 88 0.68 -9.43 -5.09
C GLY A 88 0.87 -9.75 -3.62
N ASP A 89 0.89 -8.67 -2.84
CA ASP A 89 1.08 -8.73 -1.41
C ASP A 89 -0.20 -9.29 -0.74
N TYR A 90 -0.05 -10.07 0.32
CA TYR A 90 -1.15 -10.52 1.17
C TYR A 90 -0.73 -10.53 2.65
N CYS A 91 -1.72 -10.50 3.54
CA CYS A 91 -1.46 -10.58 4.98
C CYS A 91 -1.79 -11.98 5.50
N LYS A 92 -0.78 -12.72 5.98
CA LYS A 92 -0.93 -14.04 6.60
C LYS A 92 -1.19 -13.87 8.10
N PRO A 93 -2.36 -14.28 8.64
CA PRO A 93 -2.60 -14.22 10.07
C PRO A 93 -1.49 -14.92 10.87
N ILE A 94 -1.08 -14.32 11.98
CA ILE A 94 -0.11 -14.88 12.92
C ILE A 94 -0.70 -14.86 14.33
N GLU A 95 -0.17 -15.72 15.19
CA GLU A 95 -0.53 -15.68 16.61
C GLU A 95 -0.09 -14.35 17.23
N ALA A 96 -0.87 -13.88 18.21
CA ALA A 96 -0.54 -12.66 18.96
C ALA A 96 0.77 -12.78 19.74
N HIS A 97 1.21 -14.01 20.01
CA HIS A 97 2.42 -14.33 20.74
C HIS A 97 3.62 -14.40 19.78
N LEU A 98 4.54 -13.46 19.93
CA LEU A 98 5.70 -13.32 19.08
C LEU A 98 6.86 -14.14 19.66
N ILE A 99 6.99 -15.39 19.21
CA ILE A 99 8.05 -16.32 19.67
C ILE A 99 8.99 -16.80 18.58
N SER A 100 8.53 -16.82 17.32
CA SER A 100 9.35 -17.29 16.22
C SER A 100 10.47 -16.29 15.92
N GLU A 101 11.64 -16.79 15.53
CA GLU A 101 12.66 -15.92 14.94
C GLU A 101 12.05 -15.10 13.79
N SER A 102 12.43 -13.83 13.73
CA SER A 102 11.99 -12.91 12.69
C SER A 102 13.18 -12.08 12.25
N ASN A 103 13.29 -11.85 10.95
CA ASN A 103 14.37 -11.08 10.36
C ASN A 103 13.82 -10.14 9.28
N GLY A 104 13.45 -8.94 9.69
CA GLY A 104 12.99 -7.89 8.78
C GLY A 104 11.52 -8.01 8.38
N ASP A 105 10.69 -8.65 9.19
CA ASP A 105 9.28 -8.83 8.87
C ASP A 105 8.51 -7.51 8.91
N ILE A 106 7.38 -7.49 8.20
CA ILE A 106 6.36 -6.45 8.31
C ILE A 106 5.14 -7.09 8.95
N ILE A 107 4.73 -6.57 10.11
CA ILE A 107 3.56 -7.02 10.85
C ILE A 107 2.51 -5.91 10.80
N ALA A 108 1.33 -6.22 10.26
CA ALA A 108 0.16 -5.38 10.40
C ALA A 108 -0.56 -5.71 11.72
N VAL A 109 -0.89 -4.66 12.46
CA VAL A 109 -1.50 -4.74 13.79
C VAL A 109 -2.81 -3.97 13.76
N VAL A 110 -3.93 -4.65 13.95
CA VAL A 110 -5.24 -3.98 14.07
C VAL A 110 -5.32 -3.26 15.42
N ILE A 111 -5.82 -2.04 15.40
CA ILE A 111 -5.99 -1.21 16.60
C ILE A 111 -7.34 -1.51 17.27
N PRO A 112 -7.36 -2.08 18.49
CA PRO A 112 -8.61 -2.46 19.14
C PRO A 112 -9.45 -1.24 19.53
N GLY A 113 -10.64 -1.09 18.95
CA GLY A 113 -11.55 0.01 19.27
C GLY A 113 -11.10 1.39 18.79
N GLY A 114 -10.17 1.46 17.83
CA GLY A 114 -9.77 2.70 17.13
C GLY A 114 -8.60 3.46 17.75
N TYR A 115 -7.85 4.17 16.89
CA TYR A 115 -6.59 4.86 17.23
C TYR A 115 -6.68 5.83 18.41
N LYS A 116 -7.68 6.72 18.43
CA LYS A 116 -7.78 7.83 19.40
C LYS A 116 -7.96 7.41 20.85
N LYS A 117 -8.29 6.13 21.10
CA LYS A 117 -8.45 5.57 22.45
C LYS A 117 -7.12 5.43 23.19
N TRP A 118 -6.03 5.25 22.46
CA TRP A 118 -4.77 4.76 23.00
C TRP A 118 -3.71 5.85 23.07
N LYS A 119 -2.86 5.81 24.10
CA LYS A 119 -1.76 6.76 24.28
C LYS A 119 -0.43 6.22 23.76
N SER A 120 -0.20 4.92 23.90
CA SER A 120 1.03 4.29 23.43
C SER A 120 0.77 2.88 22.90
N PHE A 121 1.71 2.42 22.08
CA PHE A 121 1.80 1.06 21.58
C PHE A 121 3.13 0.47 22.06
N ALA A 122 3.08 -0.71 22.65
CA ALA A 122 4.20 -1.27 23.39
C ALA A 122 4.44 -2.75 23.10
N VAL A 123 5.68 -3.19 23.33
CA VAL A 123 6.06 -4.59 23.46
C VAL A 123 6.13 -4.92 24.95
N VAL A 124 5.44 -5.98 25.34
CA VAL A 124 5.29 -6.43 26.73
C VAL A 124 5.74 -7.89 26.83
N ALA A 125 6.51 -8.21 27.87
CA ALA A 125 6.92 -9.59 28.18
C ALA A 125 5.74 -10.41 28.72
N ASN A 126 5.64 -11.69 28.39
CA ASN A 126 4.51 -12.52 28.85
C ASN A 126 4.55 -12.86 30.35
N ASP A 127 5.74 -13.17 30.86
CA ASP A 127 5.98 -13.75 32.16
C ASP A 127 5.60 -12.82 33.31
N ASP A 128 6.07 -11.56 33.26
CA ASP A 128 5.85 -10.57 34.31
C ASP A 128 5.00 -9.37 33.86
N LYS A 129 4.56 -9.36 32.59
CA LYS A 129 3.85 -8.24 31.96
C LYS A 129 4.61 -6.92 32.01
N SER A 130 5.94 -6.97 32.09
CA SER A 130 6.78 -5.79 32.04
C SER A 130 6.74 -5.15 30.65
N GLN A 131 6.60 -3.83 30.63
CA GLN A 131 6.72 -3.05 29.41
C GLN A 131 8.20 -2.94 29.02
N LEU A 132 8.57 -3.51 27.87
CA LEU A 132 9.97 -3.57 27.41
C LEU A 132 10.36 -2.42 26.49
N SER A 133 9.41 -1.93 25.69
CA SER A 133 9.60 -0.81 24.77
C SER A 133 8.23 -0.25 24.37
N ALA A 134 8.13 1.05 24.12
CA ALA A 134 6.88 1.68 23.68
C ALA A 134 7.12 2.87 22.74
N VAL A 135 6.11 3.17 21.93
CA VAL A 135 6.02 4.39 21.12
C VAL A 135 4.74 5.15 21.46
N ASN A 136 4.79 6.47 21.40
CA ASN A 136 3.61 7.32 21.63
C ASN A 136 2.71 7.34 20.39
N LEU A 137 1.40 7.27 20.63
CA LEU A 137 0.36 7.40 19.61
C LEU A 137 -0.18 8.84 19.63
N ASN A 138 0.65 9.77 19.17
CA ASN A 138 0.43 11.21 19.28
C ASN A 138 0.49 11.95 17.93
N LYS A 139 0.33 11.23 16.82
CA LYS A 139 0.34 11.80 15.47
C LYS A 139 -1.01 11.63 14.82
N ASP A 140 -1.34 12.53 13.91
CA ASP A 140 -2.57 12.39 13.14
C ASP A 140 -2.47 11.21 12.19
N ALA A 141 -3.55 10.42 12.16
CA ALA A 141 -3.66 9.32 11.23
C ALA A 141 -3.82 9.86 9.80
N PRO A 142 -3.09 9.30 8.82
CA PRO A 142 -3.29 9.66 7.43
C PRO A 142 -4.70 9.27 6.97
N ARG A 143 -5.27 10.06 6.06
CA ARG A 143 -6.64 9.91 5.56
C ARG A 143 -6.65 9.90 4.04
N PRO A 144 -7.65 9.24 3.41
CA PRO A 144 -7.82 9.31 1.97
C PRO A 144 -7.76 10.76 1.48
N TYR A 145 -7.03 11.00 0.40
CA TYR A 145 -6.90 12.32 -0.17
C TYR A 145 -7.96 12.50 -1.27
N CYS A 146 -8.84 13.47 -1.05
CA CYS A 146 -9.64 14.03 -2.12
C CYS A 146 -9.13 15.45 -2.43
N CYS A 147 -8.89 15.80 -3.69
CA CYS A 147 -8.97 14.95 -4.87
C CYS A 147 -7.86 15.30 -5.86
N ILE A 148 -7.53 14.34 -6.73
CA ILE A 148 -6.80 14.59 -7.97
C ILE A 148 -7.83 15.06 -8.99
N SER A 149 -7.64 16.28 -9.49
CA SER A 149 -8.51 16.88 -10.50
C SER A 149 -7.69 17.39 -11.66
N ASP A 150 -8.35 17.60 -12.79
CA ASP A 150 -7.80 18.34 -13.93
C ASP A 150 -7.37 19.74 -13.51
N GLU A 151 -6.26 20.21 -14.08
CA GLU A 151 -5.68 21.52 -13.75
C GLU A 151 -6.53 22.69 -14.28
N ASN A 152 -7.33 22.45 -15.31
CA ASN A 152 -8.15 23.47 -15.97
C ASN A 152 -9.61 23.47 -15.46
N ASP A 153 -10.13 22.33 -14.99
CA ASP A 153 -11.43 22.23 -14.32
C ASP A 153 -11.39 21.28 -13.13
N ALA A 154 -11.38 21.85 -11.92
CA ALA A 154 -11.32 21.10 -10.66
C ALA A 154 -12.52 20.14 -10.42
N ARG A 155 -13.60 20.27 -11.21
CA ARG A 155 -14.77 19.37 -11.18
C ARG A 155 -14.58 18.11 -12.02
N ARG A 156 -13.45 17.97 -12.72
CA ARG A 156 -13.15 16.82 -13.58
C ARG A 156 -11.94 16.06 -13.03
N GLY A 157 -11.96 14.74 -13.22
CA GLY A 157 -10.80 13.86 -13.01
C GLY A 157 -10.14 13.57 -14.35
N LEU A 158 -10.30 12.36 -14.87
CA LEU A 158 -9.82 11.98 -16.21
C LEU A 158 -10.47 12.86 -17.28
N VAL A 159 -9.64 13.36 -18.21
CA VAL A 159 -10.06 14.15 -19.36
C VAL A 159 -9.69 13.40 -20.64
N GLY A 160 -10.71 12.99 -21.39
CA GLY A 160 -10.57 12.23 -22.62
C GLY A 160 -10.24 13.06 -23.85
N PHE A 161 -9.42 12.46 -24.71
CA PHE A 161 -9.19 12.87 -26.10
C PHE A 161 -9.94 11.95 -27.07
N PHE A 162 -10.15 10.69 -26.69
CA PHE A 162 -10.81 9.67 -27.49
C PHE A 162 -11.78 8.84 -26.65
N TYR A 163 -12.73 8.16 -27.31
CA TYR A 163 -13.60 7.13 -26.72
C TYR A 163 -14.35 7.55 -25.44
N ASP A 164 -14.72 8.82 -25.34
CA ASP A 164 -15.49 9.41 -24.23
C ASP A 164 -14.88 9.17 -22.83
N VAL A 165 -13.55 9.10 -22.73
CA VAL A 165 -12.87 8.98 -21.44
C VAL A 165 -13.22 10.18 -20.57
N SER A 166 -13.84 9.94 -19.42
CA SER A 166 -14.04 10.99 -18.43
C SER A 166 -14.30 10.43 -17.04
N SER A 167 -14.06 11.25 -16.02
CA SER A 167 -14.47 10.94 -14.65
C SER A 167 -14.68 12.23 -13.84
N ASP A 168 -15.28 12.06 -12.67
CA ASP A 168 -15.21 13.06 -11.60
C ASP A 168 -13.81 13.03 -10.93
N PRO A 169 -13.49 14.00 -10.06
CA PRO A 169 -12.22 14.06 -9.35
C PRO A 169 -11.89 12.76 -8.62
N ILE A 170 -10.65 12.30 -8.78
CA ILE A 170 -10.19 10.99 -8.33
C ILE A 170 -9.80 11.08 -6.86
N THR A 171 -10.29 10.14 -6.05
CA THR A 171 -9.90 10.01 -4.64
C THR A 171 -8.75 9.02 -4.51
N VAL A 172 -7.71 9.38 -3.75
CA VAL A 172 -6.64 8.47 -3.35
C VAL A 172 -7.03 7.79 -2.05
N LEU A 173 -7.38 6.50 -2.11
CA LEU A 173 -7.84 5.74 -0.94
C LEU A 173 -6.68 5.37 -0.02
N ASP A 174 -5.57 4.93 -0.62
CA ASP A 174 -4.32 4.59 0.07
C ASP A 174 -3.13 4.79 -0.88
N SER A 175 -1.93 4.47 -0.43
CA SER A 175 -0.70 4.66 -1.19
C SER A 175 -0.61 3.86 -2.50
N LYS A 176 -1.52 2.92 -2.76
CA LYS A 176 -1.56 2.10 -3.99
C LYS A 176 -2.91 2.12 -4.70
N THR A 177 -3.95 2.75 -4.14
CA THR A 177 -5.33 2.58 -4.62
C THR A 177 -6.03 3.91 -4.91
N PHE A 178 -6.61 4.02 -6.11
CA PHE A 178 -7.48 5.11 -6.52
C PHE A 178 -8.95 4.67 -6.55
N LEU A 179 -9.85 5.60 -6.27
CA LEU A 179 -11.27 5.55 -6.58
C LEU A 179 -11.53 6.59 -7.68
N ILE A 180 -12.00 6.12 -8.84
CA ILE A 180 -12.33 6.93 -10.01
C ILE A 180 -13.86 6.96 -10.11
N PRO A 181 -14.54 8.04 -9.66
CA PRO A 181 -15.99 8.11 -9.64
C PRO A 181 -16.55 8.44 -11.03
N ASN A 182 -17.78 7.99 -11.30
CA ASN A 182 -18.52 8.29 -12.53
C ASN A 182 -17.69 8.07 -13.81
N PHE A 183 -16.96 6.94 -13.85
CA PHE A 183 -16.03 6.66 -14.94
C PHE A 183 -16.78 6.36 -16.24
N ARG A 184 -16.39 7.03 -17.31
CA ARG A 184 -16.88 6.84 -18.68
C ARG A 184 -15.75 6.43 -19.60
N PHE A 185 -16.05 5.47 -20.48
CA PHE A 185 -15.15 4.98 -21.52
C PHE A 185 -15.90 4.04 -22.47
N GLN A 186 -15.80 4.26 -23.78
CA GLN A 186 -16.33 3.37 -24.82
C GLN A 186 -15.37 2.21 -25.09
N GLY A 187 -15.19 1.32 -24.11
CA GLY A 187 -14.20 0.24 -24.15
C GLY A 187 -14.47 -0.84 -25.20
N SER A 188 -15.68 -0.92 -25.74
CA SER A 188 -16.03 -1.88 -26.81
C SER A 188 -15.41 -1.55 -28.18
N ILE A 189 -14.93 -0.31 -28.37
CA ILE A 189 -14.42 0.18 -29.66
C ILE A 189 -12.90 -0.02 -29.84
N PRO A 190 -12.03 0.43 -28.92
CA PRO A 190 -10.58 0.25 -29.09
C PRO A 190 -10.16 -1.20 -28.80
N PRO A 191 -9.06 -1.69 -29.40
CA PRO A 191 -8.68 -3.09 -29.26
C PRO A 191 -8.08 -3.43 -27.88
N ASP A 192 -7.50 -2.45 -27.18
CA ASP A 192 -6.59 -2.71 -26.07
C ASP A 192 -6.48 -1.54 -25.08
N GLY A 193 -7.60 -1.09 -24.51
CA GLY A 193 -7.64 0.00 -23.52
C GLY A 193 -7.35 -0.45 -22.09
N TRP A 194 -6.46 0.24 -21.38
CA TRP A 194 -6.07 -0.09 -20.00
C TRP A 194 -6.13 1.13 -19.09
N ILE A 195 -6.40 0.92 -17.79
CA ILE A 195 -5.99 1.91 -16.81
C ILE A 195 -4.47 1.84 -16.65
N PHE A 196 -3.81 2.98 -16.82
CA PHE A 196 -2.36 3.07 -16.95
C PHE A 196 -1.83 4.19 -16.08
N SER A 197 -0.63 4.00 -15.53
CA SER A 197 -0.02 4.98 -14.63
C SER A 197 1.49 4.88 -14.66
N GLY A 198 2.17 6.01 -14.51
CA GLY A 198 3.61 6.08 -14.66
C GLY A 198 4.16 7.43 -14.23
N LYS A 199 5.43 7.65 -14.53
CA LYS A 199 6.10 8.90 -14.25
C LYS A 199 6.80 9.45 -15.48
N GLY A 200 6.52 10.70 -15.81
CA GLY A 200 7.06 11.38 -16.98
C GLY A 200 6.06 11.34 -18.13
N ASP A 201 6.54 11.06 -19.33
CA ASP A 201 5.70 10.95 -20.52
C ASP A 201 4.74 9.75 -20.40
N ILE A 202 3.57 9.83 -21.04
CA ILE A 202 2.57 8.74 -21.02
C ILE A 202 2.90 7.77 -22.15
N ASP A 203 3.73 6.78 -21.86
CA ASP A 203 4.14 5.77 -22.84
C ASP A 203 4.46 4.40 -22.19
N LYS A 204 4.75 3.40 -23.03
CA LYS A 204 5.04 2.02 -22.60
C LYS A 204 6.32 1.87 -21.80
N ALA A 205 7.29 2.77 -21.96
CA ALA A 205 8.58 2.71 -21.27
C ALA A 205 8.48 3.24 -19.84
N THR A 206 7.62 4.22 -19.60
CA THR A 206 7.49 4.93 -18.31
C THR A 206 6.29 4.48 -17.47
N GLY A 207 5.28 3.88 -18.10
CA GLY A 207 4.04 3.47 -17.44
C GLY A 207 3.87 1.97 -17.25
N LYS A 208 2.91 1.63 -16.39
CA LYS A 208 2.47 0.25 -16.12
C LYS A 208 0.95 0.19 -16.06
N THR A 209 0.42 -0.97 -16.43
CA THR A 209 -1.01 -1.27 -16.29
C THR A 209 -1.37 -1.39 -14.81
N ALA A 210 -2.37 -0.60 -14.40
CA ALA A 210 -3.04 -0.77 -13.14
C ALA A 210 -4.18 -1.78 -13.31
N TYR A 211 -4.68 -2.35 -12.21
CA TYR A 211 -5.71 -3.38 -12.27
C TYR A 211 -6.97 -3.00 -11.50
N VAL A 212 -8.13 -3.39 -12.01
CA VAL A 212 -9.44 -3.01 -11.47
C VAL A 212 -9.86 -3.98 -10.37
N ILE A 213 -9.96 -3.50 -9.13
CA ILE A 213 -10.36 -4.33 -7.99
C ILE A 213 -11.81 -4.82 -8.18
N GLY A 214 -12.04 -6.09 -7.88
CA GLY A 214 -13.33 -6.75 -8.06
C GLY A 214 -13.51 -7.37 -9.45
N ARG A 215 -12.65 -7.01 -10.41
CA ARG A 215 -12.58 -7.60 -11.75
C ARG A 215 -11.29 -8.38 -11.98
N ASP A 216 -10.17 -7.80 -11.57
CA ASP A 216 -8.82 -8.26 -11.89
C ASP A 216 -8.03 -8.68 -10.64
N THR A 217 -6.95 -9.44 -10.86
CA THR A 217 -5.87 -9.66 -9.88
C THR A 217 -4.54 -9.11 -10.42
N ALA A 218 -3.49 -9.10 -9.58
CA ALA A 218 -2.16 -8.64 -10.00
C ALA A 218 -1.55 -9.53 -11.11
N GLU A 219 -1.91 -10.82 -11.18
CA GLU A 219 -1.43 -11.79 -12.15
C GLU A 219 -2.36 -11.94 -13.35
N ARG A 220 -3.64 -11.62 -13.17
CA ARG A 220 -4.68 -11.83 -14.17
C ARG A 220 -5.56 -10.59 -14.25
N HIS A 221 -5.16 -9.68 -15.14
CA HIS A 221 -5.90 -8.48 -15.49
C HIS A 221 -5.99 -8.34 -17.01
N CYS A 222 -7.06 -7.73 -17.51
CA CYS A 222 -7.34 -7.63 -18.95
C CYS A 222 -7.74 -6.21 -19.38
N PRO A 223 -7.66 -5.90 -20.69
CA PRO A 223 -8.08 -4.61 -21.20
C PRO A 223 -9.55 -4.35 -20.87
N LEU A 224 -9.91 -3.09 -20.66
CA LEU A 224 -11.28 -2.61 -20.55
C LEU A 224 -11.98 -2.78 -21.92
N ARG A 225 -12.80 -3.83 -22.06
CA ARG A 225 -13.51 -4.15 -23.33
C ARG A 225 -15.00 -3.85 -23.27
N GLU A 226 -15.48 -3.52 -22.09
CA GLU A 226 -16.86 -3.14 -21.81
C GLU A 226 -17.02 -1.61 -21.82
N ASP A 227 -18.23 -1.14 -22.14
CA ASP A 227 -18.56 0.27 -22.08
C ASP A 227 -18.89 0.69 -20.63
N TYR A 228 -18.36 1.85 -20.26
CA TYR A 228 -18.59 2.52 -18.99
C TYR A 228 -19.38 3.80 -19.25
N ASP A 229 -20.56 3.92 -18.65
CA ASP A 229 -21.55 4.98 -18.91
C ASP A 229 -21.52 6.13 -17.88
N GLY A 230 -20.65 6.04 -16.87
CA GLY A 230 -20.52 7.02 -15.82
C GLY A 230 -21.48 6.84 -14.66
N HIS A 231 -22.14 5.69 -14.52
CA HIS A 231 -22.98 5.36 -13.37
C HIS A 231 -22.28 4.52 -12.30
N LYS A 232 -21.01 4.15 -12.53
CA LYS A 232 -20.21 3.33 -11.62
C LYS A 232 -18.84 3.94 -11.39
N GLU A 233 -18.31 3.74 -10.19
CA GLU A 233 -16.90 3.97 -9.92
C GLU A 233 -16.02 2.80 -10.39
N LEU A 234 -14.75 3.11 -10.64
CA LEU A 234 -13.68 2.11 -10.68
C LEU A 234 -12.80 2.27 -9.45
N ILE A 235 -12.50 1.16 -8.78
CA ILE A 235 -11.45 1.10 -7.77
C ILE A 235 -10.24 0.45 -8.40
N VAL A 236 -9.15 1.20 -8.52
CA VAL A 236 -7.96 0.79 -9.28
C VAL A 236 -6.77 0.66 -8.34
N ARG A 237 -6.06 -0.47 -8.43
CA ARG A 237 -4.79 -0.68 -7.74
C ARG A 237 -3.62 -0.49 -8.72
N LEU A 238 -2.64 0.30 -8.30
CA LEU A 238 -1.37 0.47 -8.98
C LEU A 238 -0.62 -0.86 -9.13
N ALA A 239 0.24 -0.95 -10.14
CA ALA A 239 1.07 -2.13 -10.36
C ALA A 239 2.00 -2.39 -9.17
N ASN A 240 2.46 -3.64 -9.05
CA ASN A 240 3.39 -4.04 -8.01
C ASN A 240 4.66 -3.17 -8.04
N GLY A 241 5.08 -2.73 -6.85
CA GLY A 241 6.23 -1.84 -6.68
C GLY A 241 6.01 -0.38 -7.06
N GLN A 242 4.77 0.05 -7.34
CA GLN A 242 4.42 1.47 -7.47
C GLN A 242 3.56 1.93 -6.30
N THR A 243 3.79 3.17 -5.87
CA THR A 243 2.89 3.94 -5.02
C THR A 243 2.41 5.19 -5.74
N ILE A 244 1.39 5.85 -5.21
CA ILE A 244 0.89 7.13 -5.72
C ILE A 244 1.96 8.24 -5.70
N TYR A 245 3.05 8.07 -4.94
CA TYR A 245 4.18 9.00 -4.90
C TYR A 245 5.24 8.72 -5.97
N ASP A 246 5.15 7.56 -6.64
CA ASP A 246 6.07 7.16 -7.71
C ASP A 246 5.52 7.47 -9.11
N VAL A 247 4.27 7.92 -9.20
CA VAL A 247 3.56 8.23 -10.46
C VAL A 247 3.10 9.69 -10.48
N ASN A 248 2.96 10.27 -11.67
CA ASN A 248 2.48 11.65 -11.87
C ASN A 248 1.32 11.75 -12.88
N TYR A 249 0.78 10.61 -13.31
CA TYR A 249 -0.42 10.55 -14.13
C TYR A 249 -1.21 9.27 -13.87
N ILE A 250 -2.50 9.33 -14.17
CA ILE A 250 -3.35 8.17 -14.43
C ILE A 250 -4.06 8.41 -15.77
N SER A 251 -4.13 7.38 -16.61
CA SER A 251 -4.60 7.47 -17.99
C SER A 251 -5.46 6.25 -18.33
N VAL A 252 -6.35 6.42 -19.30
CA VAL A 252 -6.85 5.33 -20.13
C VAL A 252 -5.94 5.26 -21.36
N PHE A 253 -5.14 4.20 -21.47
CA PHE A 253 -4.11 4.07 -22.49
C PHE A 253 -4.35 2.87 -23.39
N CYS A 254 -4.24 3.06 -24.70
CA CYS A 254 -4.22 1.96 -25.66
C CYS A 254 -2.85 1.31 -25.69
N TYR A 255 -2.75 0.11 -25.13
CA TYR A 255 -1.48 -0.57 -25.09
C TYR A 255 -1.06 -1.03 -26.49
N GLU A 256 -1.92 -1.64 -27.31
CA GLU A 256 -1.57 -2.01 -28.70
C GLU A 256 -0.91 -0.87 -29.50
N PHE A 257 -1.58 0.28 -29.61
CA PHE A 257 -1.13 1.40 -30.45
C PHE A 257 -0.30 2.46 -29.73
N ALA A 258 -0.05 2.32 -28.43
CA ALA A 258 0.66 3.29 -27.61
C ALA A 258 0.06 4.71 -27.66
N VAL A 259 -1.26 4.80 -27.56
CA VAL A 259 -2.01 6.07 -27.62
C VAL A 259 -2.70 6.34 -26.29
N ASP A 260 -2.53 7.54 -25.77
CA ASP A 260 -3.28 8.03 -24.62
C ASP A 260 -4.70 8.45 -25.03
N PHE A 261 -5.71 7.81 -24.46
CA PHE A 261 -7.12 8.15 -24.70
C PHE A 261 -7.64 9.24 -23.78
N GLY A 262 -6.95 9.51 -22.69
CA GLY A 262 -7.32 10.53 -21.72
C GLY A 262 -6.63 10.31 -20.39
N HIS A 263 -6.23 11.40 -19.76
CA HIS A 263 -5.47 11.35 -18.51
C HIS A 263 -5.85 12.45 -17.54
N VAL A 264 -5.28 12.37 -16.35
CA VAL A 264 -5.10 13.49 -15.44
C VAL A 264 -3.69 13.44 -14.86
N LEU A 265 -3.06 14.61 -14.76
CA LEU A 265 -1.72 14.77 -14.21
C LEU A 265 -1.80 15.16 -12.73
N PHE A 266 -0.79 14.79 -11.95
CA PHE A 266 -0.68 15.18 -10.54
C PHE A 266 0.76 15.10 -10.03
N ASP A 267 1.06 15.77 -8.91
CA ASP A 267 2.33 15.63 -8.18
C ASP A 267 2.06 15.36 -6.70
N MET A 268 2.21 14.10 -6.31
CA MET A 268 2.02 13.64 -4.95
C MET A 268 3.37 13.47 -4.24
N ARG A 269 3.47 14.04 -3.04
CA ARG A 269 4.67 13.90 -2.19
C ARG A 269 4.26 13.54 -0.77
N ALA A 270 4.81 12.44 -0.25
CA ALA A 270 4.54 11.96 1.10
C ALA A 270 4.85 12.99 2.20
N SER A 271 5.78 13.92 1.93
CA SER A 271 6.10 15.02 2.85
C SER A 271 5.05 16.14 2.90
N LYS A 272 4.14 16.19 1.93
CA LYS A 272 3.07 17.20 1.83
C LYS A 272 1.70 16.60 2.10
N ILE A 273 1.43 15.44 1.52
CA ILE A 273 0.15 14.74 1.60
C ILE A 273 0.45 13.33 2.07
N ALA A 274 0.02 13.00 3.29
CA ALA A 274 0.14 11.66 3.84
C ALA A 274 -1.20 10.92 3.67
N VAL A 275 -1.26 10.02 2.69
CA VAL A 275 -2.41 9.11 2.51
C VAL A 275 -2.22 7.83 3.33
N PRO A 276 -3.27 7.02 3.55
CA PRO A 276 -3.16 5.74 4.23
C PRO A 276 -2.10 4.86 3.58
N ALA A 277 -1.38 4.09 4.38
CA ALA A 277 -0.52 3.04 3.84
C ALA A 277 -1.38 1.92 3.27
N TYR A 278 -0.93 1.32 2.17
CA TYR A 278 -1.54 0.10 1.67
C TYR A 278 -1.33 -1.05 2.67
N ILE A 279 -2.43 -1.64 3.14
CA ILE A 279 -2.42 -2.86 3.94
C ILE A 279 -2.98 -3.97 3.06
N PRO A 280 -2.19 -5.02 2.77
CA PRO A 280 -2.65 -6.12 1.95
C PRO A 280 -3.87 -6.85 2.52
N PRO A 281 -4.75 -7.42 1.68
CA PRO A 281 -5.88 -8.20 2.15
C PRO A 281 -5.41 -9.41 2.96
N VAL A 282 -6.18 -9.75 3.99
CA VAL A 282 -5.91 -10.95 4.80
C VAL A 282 -6.19 -12.19 3.96
N GLN A 283 -5.21 -13.08 3.85
CA GLN A 283 -5.39 -14.38 3.21
C GLN A 283 -6.34 -15.22 4.08
N GLN A 284 -7.59 -15.37 3.63
CA GLN A 284 -8.50 -16.31 4.24
C GLN A 284 -8.14 -17.72 3.78
N HIS A 285 -7.96 -18.65 4.72
CA HIS A 285 -7.79 -20.07 4.39
C HIS A 285 -8.92 -20.53 3.47
N GLY A 286 -8.59 -21.01 2.28
CA GLY A 286 -9.46 -21.89 1.48
C GLY A 286 -10.47 -21.25 0.53
N ASN A 287 -10.66 -19.92 0.50
CA ASN A 287 -11.46 -19.29 -0.56
C ASN A 287 -10.56 -18.40 -1.42
N ILE A 288 -9.99 -19.01 -2.45
CA ILE A 288 -9.71 -18.28 -3.68
C ILE A 288 -11.10 -17.88 -4.19
N VAL A 289 -11.58 -16.69 -3.83
CA VAL A 289 -12.55 -16.03 -4.69
C VAL A 289 -11.77 -15.85 -5.97
N HIS A 290 -11.96 -16.77 -6.91
CA HIS A 290 -11.54 -16.55 -8.27
C HIS A 290 -12.30 -15.30 -8.67
N ALA A 291 -11.65 -14.13 -8.58
CA ALA A 291 -11.95 -13.06 -9.49
C ALA A 291 -11.78 -13.74 -10.86
N GLN A 292 -12.91 -14.11 -11.45
CA GLN A 292 -12.94 -14.44 -12.85
C GLN A 292 -12.60 -13.11 -13.50
N ALA A 293 -11.31 -12.88 -13.74
CA ALA A 293 -10.95 -11.91 -14.75
C ALA A 293 -11.67 -12.41 -16.01
N LEU A 294 -12.73 -11.69 -16.37
CA LEU A 294 -13.48 -11.82 -17.61
C LEU A 294 -12.57 -11.28 -18.73
N CYS A 295 -11.43 -11.94 -18.86
CA CYS A 295 -10.72 -12.13 -20.10
C CYS A 295 -11.50 -13.25 -20.84
#